data_AF-A0A8C4RGQ0-F1
#
_entry.id   AF-A0A8C4RGQ0-F1
#
_cell.length_a   1.000
_cell.length_b   1.000
_cell.length_c   1.000
_cell.angle_alpha   90.00
_cell.angle_beta   90.00
_cell.angle_gamma   90.00
#
_symmetry.space_group_name_H-M   'P 1'
#
loop_
_entity.id
_entity.type
_entity.pdbx_description
1 polymer ?
#
loop_
_entity_poly.entity_id
_entity_poly.type
_entity_poly.pdbx_seq_one_letter_code
_entity_poly.pdbx_strand_id
1 'polypeptide(L)'
;MPIENQEELSLYDLLWVHSMDIVNLIINTNFLTDMNLNTLQAERYTNMTIQDVYYIKAVYDILSTVVKEPWLPEDLKEFFSHIADGYYRFYKEMLIETRLKNTDSIMPNEAVAEYVSSYQRVAQLERNKIYMVIALLPCSRLWPYISEHLNITEDSPYYAFKKNNAKDGSREKYEKLLEDHRKEICENTALEIFRSQMNCERKFFTSF
;
A
#
# COMPACT_ATOMS: atom_id res chain seq x y z
N MET A 1 -42.45 -4.02 9.67
CA MET A 1 -41.84 -3.51 8.43
C MET A 1 -40.71 -4.45 8.07
N PRO A 2 -40.63 -4.94 6.83
CA PRO A 2 -39.50 -5.76 6.40
C PRO A 2 -38.25 -4.88 6.35
N ILE A 3 -37.14 -5.41 6.85
CA ILE A 3 -35.81 -4.80 6.77
C ILE A 3 -35.39 -4.88 5.29
N GLU A 4 -35.34 -3.73 4.63
CA GLU A 4 -34.83 -3.60 3.26
C GLU A 4 -33.35 -4.02 3.21
N ASN A 5 -32.98 -4.72 2.14
CA ASN A 5 -31.65 -5.23 1.81
C ASN A 5 -30.53 -4.25 2.24
N GLN A 6 -29.82 -4.57 3.33
CA GLN A 6 -28.42 -4.16 3.43
C GLN A 6 -27.67 -5.04 2.45
N GLU A 7 -27.23 -4.47 1.31
CA GLU A 7 -26.24 -5.14 0.48
C GLU A 7 -25.05 -5.49 1.38
N GLU A 8 -24.74 -6.79 1.47
CA GLU A 8 -23.58 -7.25 2.21
C GLU A 8 -22.34 -6.63 1.55
N LEU A 9 -21.54 -5.89 2.32
CA LEU A 9 -20.33 -5.26 1.81
C LEU A 9 -19.42 -6.32 1.18
N SER A 10 -18.78 -5.99 0.06
CA SER A 10 -17.65 -6.80 -0.43
C SER A 10 -16.54 -6.80 0.62
N LEU A 11 -15.74 -7.85 0.66
CA LEU A 11 -14.57 -7.93 1.53
C LEU A 11 -13.62 -6.74 1.29
N TYR A 12 -13.51 -6.30 0.03
CA TYR A 12 -12.78 -5.09 -0.35
C TYR A 12 -13.25 -3.85 0.44
N ASP A 13 -14.57 -3.62 0.50
CA ASP A 13 -15.14 -2.47 1.22
C ASP A 13 -15.20 -2.68 2.74
N LEU A 14 -15.48 -3.90 3.20
CA LEU A 14 -15.48 -4.26 4.62
C LEU A 14 -14.13 -3.94 5.26
N LEU A 15 -13.01 -4.40 4.66
CA LEU A 15 -11.67 -4.16 5.19
C LEU A 15 -11.35 -2.65 5.32
N TRP A 16 -11.78 -1.86 4.34
CA TRP A 16 -11.56 -0.42 4.33
C TRP A 16 -12.41 0.32 5.35
N VAL A 17 -13.73 0.09 5.36
CA VAL A 17 -14.67 0.74 6.29
C VAL A 17 -14.26 0.46 7.74
N HIS A 18 -13.90 -0.78 8.04
CA HIS A 18 -13.43 -1.19 9.37
C HIS A 18 -12.00 -0.72 9.71
N SER A 19 -11.35 0.05 8.84
CA SER A 19 -10.01 0.62 9.05
C SER A 19 -9.98 2.14 8.95
N MET A 20 -11.14 2.79 8.81
CA MET A 20 -11.26 4.24 8.68
C MET A 20 -10.73 5.01 9.89
N ASP A 21 -10.73 4.41 11.08
CA ASP A 21 -10.08 4.98 12.26
C ASP A 21 -8.58 5.22 12.01
N ILE A 22 -7.89 4.27 11.36
CA ILE A 22 -6.47 4.41 11.03
C ILE A 22 -6.28 5.38 9.87
N VAL A 23 -7.12 5.31 8.82
CA VAL A 23 -7.09 6.26 7.69
C VAL A 23 -7.16 7.71 8.20
N ASN A 24 -8.08 7.98 9.12
CA ASN A 24 -8.25 9.30 9.72
C ASN A 24 -7.00 9.74 10.51
N LEU A 25 -6.30 8.82 11.17
CA LEU A 25 -5.02 9.16 11.81
C LEU A 25 -3.93 9.49 10.78
N ILE A 26 -3.91 8.81 9.64
CA ILE A 26 -2.92 9.02 8.58
C ILE A 26 -3.08 10.40 7.95
N ILE A 27 -4.28 10.73 7.48
CA ILE A 27 -4.53 12.00 6.79
C ILE A 27 -4.30 13.24 7.69
N ASN A 28 -4.32 13.04 9.02
CA ASN A 28 -4.04 14.08 10.02
C ASN A 28 -2.61 14.03 10.56
N THR A 29 -1.70 13.26 9.95
CA THR A 29 -0.27 13.31 10.32
C THR A 29 0.30 14.69 10.02
N ASN A 30 1.30 15.11 10.81
CA ASN A 30 2.00 16.37 10.57
C ASN A 30 2.61 16.40 9.16
N PHE A 31 3.12 15.28 8.65
CA PHE A 31 3.67 15.20 7.30
C PHE A 31 2.65 15.61 6.22
N LEU A 32 1.47 15.00 6.22
CA LEU A 32 0.42 15.30 5.24
C LEU A 32 -0.23 16.67 5.48
N THR A 33 -0.38 17.08 6.75
CA THR A 33 -0.89 18.41 7.10
C THR A 33 0.05 19.51 6.61
N ASP A 34 1.36 19.38 6.86
CA ASP A 34 2.36 20.34 6.41
C ASP A 34 2.46 20.36 4.87
N MET A 35 2.31 19.20 4.22
CA MET A 35 2.28 19.09 2.76
C MET A 35 1.09 19.86 2.19
N ASN A 36 -0.09 19.68 2.79
CA ASN A 36 -1.32 20.37 2.39
C ASN A 36 -1.23 21.90 2.57
N LEU A 37 -0.44 22.35 3.55
CA LEU A 37 -0.21 23.78 3.83
C LEU A 37 0.99 24.35 3.06
N ASN A 38 1.65 23.59 2.18
CA ASN A 38 2.89 23.97 1.50
C ASN A 38 4.05 24.34 2.47
N THR A 39 4.01 23.82 3.70
CA THR A 39 5.00 24.10 4.77
C THR A 39 5.89 22.91 5.10
N LEU A 40 5.61 21.73 4.52
CA LEU A 40 6.48 20.57 4.67
C LEU A 40 7.91 20.96 4.24
N GLN A 41 8.90 20.50 4.98
CA GLN A 41 10.30 20.78 4.64
C GLN A 41 10.74 19.86 3.50
N ALA A 42 11.46 20.42 2.53
CA ALA A 42 11.95 19.65 1.38
C ALA A 42 12.77 18.42 1.80
N GLU A 43 13.59 18.53 2.84
CA GLU A 43 14.36 17.41 3.40
C GLU A 43 13.45 16.26 3.86
N ARG A 44 12.35 16.56 4.55
CA ARG A 44 11.38 15.54 5.00
C ARG A 44 10.76 14.82 3.82
N TYR A 45 10.35 15.56 2.79
CA TYR A 45 9.81 14.98 1.56
C TYR A 45 10.85 14.10 0.85
N THR A 46 12.07 14.60 0.65
CA THR A 46 13.16 13.86 0.02
C THR A 46 13.53 12.60 0.80
N ASN A 47 13.60 12.67 2.13
CA ASN A 47 13.88 11.51 2.99
C ASN A 47 12.77 10.46 2.86
N MET A 48 11.50 10.88 2.86
CA MET A 48 10.36 9.99 2.62
C MET A 48 10.47 9.30 1.25
N THR A 49 10.74 10.06 0.19
CA THR A 49 10.91 9.52 -1.18
C THR A 49 12.04 8.49 -1.25
N ILE A 50 13.21 8.75 -0.64
CA ILE A 50 14.35 7.82 -0.64
C ILE A 50 13.98 6.52 0.09
N GLN A 51 13.29 6.62 1.23
CA GLN A 51 12.82 5.46 1.98
C GLN A 51 11.76 4.66 1.20
N ASP A 52 10.89 5.33 0.45
CA ASP A 52 9.92 4.69 -0.41
C ASP A 52 10.59 3.89 -1.55
N VAL A 53 11.68 4.39 -2.14
CA VAL A 53 12.47 3.62 -3.12
C VAL A 53 12.98 2.30 -2.53
N TYR A 54 13.44 2.31 -1.27
CA TYR A 54 13.84 1.08 -0.58
C TYR A 54 12.64 0.14 -0.38
N TYR A 55 11.52 0.66 0.11
CA TYR A 55 10.28 -0.09 0.32
C TYR A 55 9.81 -0.78 -0.97
N ILE A 56 9.68 -0.03 -2.07
CA ILE A 56 9.21 -0.53 -3.36
C ILE A 56 10.10 -1.68 -3.84
N LYS A 57 11.43 -1.52 -3.76
CA LYS A 57 12.37 -2.57 -4.16
C LYS A 57 12.24 -3.83 -3.29
N ALA A 58 12.12 -3.65 -1.97
CA ALA A 58 12.00 -4.77 -1.05
C ALA A 58 10.69 -5.56 -1.25
N VAL A 59 9.56 -4.86 -1.44
CA VAL A 59 8.28 -5.52 -1.75
C VAL A 59 8.34 -6.25 -3.09
N TYR A 60 8.97 -5.66 -4.11
CA TYR A 60 9.22 -6.36 -5.37
C TYR A 60 9.98 -7.68 -5.19
N ASP A 61 11.03 -7.70 -4.36
CA ASP A 61 11.83 -8.91 -4.12
C ASP A 61 11.01 -10.01 -3.42
N ILE A 62 10.16 -9.61 -2.47
CA ILE A 62 9.24 -10.51 -1.77
C ILE A 62 8.26 -11.12 -2.77
N LEU A 63 7.59 -10.29 -3.58
CA LEU A 63 6.64 -10.77 -4.59
C LEU A 63 7.31 -11.66 -5.64
N SER A 64 8.51 -11.30 -6.07
CA SER A 64 9.33 -12.10 -7.00
C SER A 64 9.71 -13.48 -6.45
N THR A 65 9.68 -13.63 -5.12
CA THR A 65 9.85 -14.92 -4.44
C THR A 65 8.54 -15.68 -4.39
N VAL A 66 7.45 -15.01 -3.98
CA VAL A 66 6.11 -15.61 -3.90
C VAL A 66 5.65 -16.18 -5.24
N VAL A 67 5.84 -15.46 -6.35
CA VAL A 67 5.45 -15.90 -7.71
C VAL A 67 6.12 -17.22 -8.14
N LYS A 68 7.26 -17.56 -7.55
CA LYS A 68 8.02 -18.79 -7.87
C LYS A 68 7.59 -20.00 -7.05
N GLU A 69 6.66 -19.84 -6.11
CA GLU A 69 6.18 -20.96 -5.30
C GLU A 69 5.40 -21.96 -6.18
N PRO A 70 5.77 -23.25 -6.18
CA PRO A 70 5.21 -24.22 -7.12
C PRO A 70 3.74 -24.60 -6.82
N TRP A 71 3.24 -24.29 -5.62
CA TRP A 71 1.87 -24.56 -5.19
C TRP A 71 0.95 -23.32 -5.28
N LEU A 72 1.43 -22.21 -5.84
CA LEU A 72 0.64 -20.99 -5.98
C LEU A 72 -0.47 -21.18 -7.03
N PRO A 73 -1.75 -20.93 -6.70
CA PRO A 73 -2.84 -20.91 -7.67
C PRO A 73 -2.57 -19.97 -8.85
N GLU A 74 -3.00 -20.34 -10.05
CA GLU A 74 -2.62 -19.60 -11.27
C GLU A 74 -3.15 -18.16 -11.29
N ASP A 75 -4.36 -17.93 -10.80
CA ASP A 75 -4.94 -16.58 -10.67
C ASP A 75 -4.15 -15.69 -9.69
N LEU A 76 -3.73 -16.25 -8.54
CA LEU A 76 -2.85 -15.56 -7.60
C LEU A 76 -1.46 -15.32 -8.18
N LYS A 77 -0.95 -16.26 -8.98
CA LYS A 77 0.33 -16.12 -9.68
C LYS A 77 0.29 -15.03 -10.73
N GLU A 78 -0.75 -14.98 -11.55
CA GLU A 78 -0.99 -13.90 -12.52
C GLU A 78 -1.09 -12.55 -11.80
N PHE A 79 -1.88 -12.48 -10.72
CA PHE A 79 -2.01 -11.29 -9.90
C PHE A 79 -0.66 -10.81 -9.35
N PHE A 80 0.08 -11.67 -8.63
CA PHE A 80 1.36 -11.27 -8.04
C PHE A 80 2.42 -10.95 -9.08
N SER A 81 2.43 -11.62 -10.24
CA SER A 81 3.32 -11.28 -11.35
C SER A 81 3.02 -9.87 -11.86
N HIS A 82 1.75 -9.54 -12.06
CA HIS A 82 1.34 -8.20 -12.50
C HIS A 82 1.71 -7.12 -11.48
N ILE A 83 1.49 -7.36 -10.18
CA ILE A 83 1.86 -6.42 -9.13
C ILE A 83 3.39 -6.27 -9.04
N ALA A 84 4.14 -7.37 -9.07
CA ALA A 84 5.61 -7.33 -9.04
C ALA A 84 6.19 -6.53 -10.22
N ASP A 85 5.68 -6.75 -11.42
CA ASP A 85 6.08 -5.97 -12.61
C ASP A 85 5.78 -4.48 -12.45
N GLY A 86 4.63 -4.14 -11.85
CA GLY A 86 4.27 -2.77 -11.51
C GLY A 86 5.29 -2.13 -10.55
N TYR A 87 5.59 -2.82 -9.44
CA TYR A 87 6.60 -2.37 -8.48
C TYR A 87 7.98 -2.25 -9.11
N TYR A 88 8.39 -3.17 -9.99
CA TYR A 88 9.68 -3.09 -10.66
C TYR A 88 9.77 -1.89 -11.61
N ARG A 89 8.73 -1.64 -12.43
CA ARG A 89 8.69 -0.46 -13.30
C ARG A 89 8.75 0.82 -12.48
N PHE A 90 7.93 0.91 -11.43
CA PHE A 90 7.90 2.09 -10.56
C PHE A 90 9.24 2.29 -9.84
N TYR A 91 9.87 1.23 -9.34
CA TYR A 91 11.23 1.29 -8.80
C TYR A 91 12.23 1.86 -9.80
N LYS A 92 12.19 1.42 -11.06
CA LYS A 92 13.09 1.93 -12.12
C LYS A 92 12.87 3.43 -12.40
N GLU A 93 11.62 3.88 -12.39
CA GLU A 93 11.26 5.29 -12.52
C GLU A 93 11.79 6.10 -11.33
N MET A 94 11.55 5.64 -10.11
CA MET A 94 12.00 6.29 -8.88
C MET A 94 13.53 6.40 -8.79
N LEU A 95 14.30 5.41 -9.26
CA LEU A 95 15.76 5.53 -9.34
C LEU A 95 16.21 6.69 -10.23
N ILE A 96 15.51 6.93 -11.35
CA ILE A 96 15.82 8.02 -12.28
C ILE A 96 15.49 9.35 -11.61
N GLU A 97 14.30 9.47 -11.01
CA GLU A 97 13.84 10.69 -10.34
C GLU A 97 14.73 11.09 -9.17
N THR A 98 15.13 10.12 -8.35
CA THR A 98 15.99 10.32 -7.17
C THR A 98 17.49 10.35 -7.49
N ARG A 99 17.88 10.04 -8.74
CA ARG A 99 19.27 9.88 -9.18
C ARG A 99 20.06 8.83 -8.41
N LEU A 100 19.37 7.84 -7.86
CA LEU A 100 19.97 6.70 -7.18
C LEU A 100 20.40 5.63 -8.19
N LYS A 101 21.52 4.96 -7.92
CA LYS A 101 21.97 3.82 -8.76
C LYS A 101 21.19 2.55 -8.44
N ASN A 102 20.95 2.32 -7.15
CA ASN A 102 20.23 1.19 -6.57
C ASN A 102 19.87 1.53 -5.12
N THR A 103 19.32 0.56 -4.37
CA THR A 103 18.95 0.72 -2.96
C THR A 103 20.03 0.30 -1.97
N ASP A 104 21.22 -0.14 -2.42
CA ASP A 104 22.23 -0.79 -1.56
C ASP A 104 22.77 0.15 -0.46
N SER A 105 22.78 1.46 -0.73
CA SER A 105 23.22 2.49 0.22
C SER A 105 22.10 3.12 1.03
N ILE A 106 20.84 2.71 0.82
CA ILE A 106 19.70 3.25 1.57
C ILE A 106 19.58 2.48 2.88
N MET A 107 19.75 3.17 4.00
CA MET A 107 19.47 2.61 5.31
C MET A 107 17.98 2.81 5.64
N PRO A 108 17.17 1.75 5.75
CA PRO A 108 15.77 1.91 6.09
C PRO A 108 15.64 2.45 7.52
N ASN A 109 14.70 3.36 7.75
CA ASN A 109 14.30 3.72 9.09
C ASN A 109 13.47 2.59 9.74
N GLU A 110 13.18 2.70 11.03
CA GLU A 110 12.48 1.66 11.79
C GLU A 110 11.09 1.35 11.20
N ALA A 111 10.32 2.37 10.81
CA ALA A 111 8.98 2.18 10.25
C ALA A 111 9.01 1.43 8.91
N VAL A 112 9.94 1.76 8.02
CA VAL A 112 10.09 1.12 6.71
C VAL A 112 10.59 -0.32 6.88
N ALA A 113 11.56 -0.54 7.77
CA ALA A 113 12.04 -1.88 8.10
C ALA A 113 10.94 -2.78 8.69
N GLU A 114 10.10 -2.23 9.58
CA GLU A 114 8.94 -2.92 10.13
C GLU A 114 7.90 -3.22 9.04
N TYR A 115 7.65 -2.28 8.12
CA TYR A 115 6.70 -2.46 7.02
C TYR A 115 7.14 -3.60 6.10
N VAL A 116 8.40 -3.60 5.65
CA VAL A 116 8.95 -4.69 4.83
C VAL A 116 8.90 -6.02 5.58
N SER A 117 9.26 -6.03 6.86
CA SER A 117 9.19 -7.23 7.71
C SER A 117 7.75 -7.75 7.88
N SER A 118 6.76 -6.85 7.88
CA SER A 118 5.33 -7.21 7.87
C SER A 118 4.96 -7.99 6.61
N TYR A 119 5.36 -7.52 5.43
CA TYR A 119 5.15 -8.26 4.18
C TYR A 119 5.87 -9.62 4.16
N GLN A 120 7.11 -9.68 4.65
CA GLN A 120 7.83 -10.96 4.74
C GLN A 120 7.10 -11.99 5.60
N ARG A 121 6.55 -11.56 6.76
CA ARG A 121 5.76 -12.43 7.63
C ARG A 121 4.49 -12.95 6.94
N VAL A 122 3.77 -12.08 6.24
CA VAL A 122 2.57 -12.48 5.48
C VAL A 122 2.95 -13.42 4.33
N ALA A 123 4.03 -13.13 3.61
CA ALA A 123 4.53 -13.97 2.53
C ALA A 123 4.96 -15.37 3.01
N GLN A 124 5.33 -15.55 4.27
CA GLN A 124 5.67 -16.85 4.86
C GLN A 124 4.45 -17.69 5.28
N LEU A 125 3.23 -17.16 5.18
CA LEU A 125 2.03 -17.94 5.44
C LEU A 125 1.89 -19.03 4.36
N GLU A 126 2.11 -20.29 4.75
CA GLU A 126 2.26 -21.41 3.81
C GLU A 126 0.96 -21.79 3.09
N ARG A 127 -0.21 -21.57 3.70
CA ARG A 127 -1.47 -22.20 3.24
C ARG A 127 -2.53 -21.27 2.67
N ASN A 128 -2.30 -19.96 2.65
CA ASN A 128 -3.25 -19.08 1.97
C ASN A 128 -2.59 -17.77 1.52
N LYS A 129 -2.11 -17.76 0.28
CA LYS A 129 -1.46 -16.58 -0.31
C LYS A 129 -2.44 -15.44 -0.60
N ILE A 130 -3.75 -15.65 -0.50
CA ILE A 130 -4.72 -14.55 -0.59
C ILE A 130 -4.46 -13.48 0.50
N TYR A 131 -3.91 -13.85 1.64
CA TYR A 131 -3.56 -12.88 2.68
C TYR A 131 -2.45 -11.92 2.24
N MET A 132 -1.59 -12.31 1.30
CA MET A 132 -0.65 -11.40 0.67
C MET A 132 -1.36 -10.40 -0.26
N VAL A 133 -2.43 -10.81 -0.95
CA VAL A 133 -3.30 -9.88 -1.70
C VAL A 133 -3.92 -8.86 -0.75
N ILE A 134 -4.46 -9.32 0.39
CA ILE A 134 -5.01 -8.44 1.44
C ILE A 134 -3.95 -7.48 1.99
N ALA A 135 -2.71 -7.95 2.18
CA ALA A 135 -1.63 -7.12 2.69
C ALA A 135 -1.20 -5.99 1.71
N LEU A 136 -1.33 -6.20 0.40
CA LEU A 136 -0.98 -5.20 -0.63
C LEU A 136 -2.09 -4.17 -0.87
N LEU A 137 -3.31 -4.46 -0.46
CA LEU A 137 -4.46 -3.60 -0.73
C LEU A 137 -4.38 -2.22 -0.03
N PRO A 138 -3.95 -2.11 1.25
CA PRO A 138 -3.80 -0.83 1.94
C PRO A 138 -3.06 0.23 1.14
N CYS A 139 -1.83 -0.04 0.66
CA CYS A 139 -1.08 0.97 -0.09
C CYS A 139 -1.76 1.33 -1.41
N SER A 140 -2.33 0.34 -2.09
CA SER A 140 -2.98 0.52 -3.39
C SER A 140 -4.23 1.41 -3.31
N ARG A 141 -4.97 1.35 -2.19
CA ARG A 141 -6.20 2.12 -1.97
C ARG A 141 -5.94 3.43 -1.22
N LEU A 142 -5.02 3.43 -0.26
CA LEU A 142 -4.76 4.57 0.61
C LEU A 142 -4.09 5.74 -0.11
N TRP A 143 -3.11 5.48 -0.98
CA TRP A 143 -2.37 6.56 -1.63
C TRP A 143 -3.25 7.40 -2.58
N PRO A 144 -4.13 6.80 -3.41
CA PRO A 144 -5.15 7.57 -4.12
C PRO A 144 -6.12 8.31 -3.22
N TYR A 145 -6.57 7.66 -2.14
CA TYR A 145 -7.43 8.31 -1.16
C TYR A 145 -6.75 9.55 -0.54
N ILE A 146 -5.49 9.47 -0.13
CA ILE A 146 -4.72 10.62 0.37
C ILE A 146 -4.66 11.72 -0.68
N SER A 147 -4.34 11.39 -1.94
CA SER A 147 -4.26 12.36 -3.03
C SER A 147 -5.55 13.17 -3.20
N GLU A 148 -6.70 12.50 -3.12
CA GLU A 148 -8.02 13.13 -3.21
C GLU A 148 -8.33 14.04 -1.99
N HIS A 149 -7.82 13.69 -0.80
CA HIS A 149 -8.06 14.43 0.44
C HIS A 149 -7.10 15.59 0.67
N LEU A 150 -6.00 15.67 -0.09
CA LEU A 150 -5.07 16.80 -0.07
C LEU A 150 -5.64 17.95 -0.91
N ASN A 151 -5.77 19.13 -0.31
CA ASN A 151 -6.13 20.38 -0.97
C ASN A 151 -4.90 21.08 -1.60
N ILE A 152 -4.09 20.31 -2.31
CA ILE A 152 -2.91 20.78 -3.05
C ILE A 152 -3.35 21.28 -4.44
N THR A 153 -2.89 22.48 -4.81
CA THR A 153 -3.07 23.16 -6.10
C THR A 153 -1.81 23.05 -6.98
N GLU A 154 -1.90 23.42 -8.27
CA GLU A 154 -0.79 23.22 -9.23
C GLU A 154 0.46 24.06 -8.95
N ASP A 155 0.32 25.15 -8.20
CA ASP A 155 1.40 26.03 -7.74
C ASP A 155 2.11 25.50 -6.49
N SER A 156 1.61 24.44 -5.87
CA SER A 156 2.26 23.78 -4.74
C SER A 156 3.54 23.07 -5.17
N PRO A 157 4.62 23.13 -4.36
CA PRO A 157 5.81 22.29 -4.57
C PRO A 157 5.51 20.78 -4.49
N TYR A 158 4.36 20.39 -3.93
CA TYR A 158 3.94 19.00 -3.75
C TYR A 158 2.89 18.54 -4.77
N TYR A 159 2.60 19.34 -5.79
CA TYR A 159 1.60 18.98 -6.80
C TYR A 159 1.91 17.65 -7.51
N ALA A 160 3.19 17.34 -7.73
CA ALA A 160 3.61 16.06 -8.31
C ALA A 160 3.16 14.86 -7.46
N PHE A 161 3.23 14.96 -6.13
CA PHE A 161 2.75 13.91 -5.22
C PHE A 161 1.26 13.64 -5.44
N LYS A 162 0.45 14.70 -5.47
CA LYS A 162 -1.00 14.58 -5.72
C LYS A 162 -1.27 13.96 -7.09
N LYS A 163 -0.70 14.54 -8.15
CA LYS A 163 -0.91 14.09 -9.52
C LYS A 163 -0.53 12.63 -9.74
N ASN A 164 0.61 12.20 -9.21
CA ASN A 164 1.12 10.85 -9.42
C ASN A 164 0.28 9.79 -8.69
N ASN A 165 -0.42 10.17 -7.62
CA ASN A 165 -1.25 9.27 -6.83
C ASN A 165 -2.75 9.36 -7.14
N ALA A 166 -3.21 10.30 -7.96
CA ALA A 166 -4.64 10.59 -8.14
C ALA A 166 -5.46 9.45 -8.78
N LYS A 167 -4.82 8.50 -9.45
CA LYS A 167 -5.54 7.41 -10.12
C LYS A 167 -5.75 6.24 -9.17
N ASP A 168 -6.96 6.07 -8.67
CA ASP A 168 -7.38 4.81 -8.04
C ASP A 168 -7.68 3.77 -9.13
N GLY A 169 -7.05 2.61 -9.01
CA GLY A 169 -7.36 1.43 -9.81
C GLY A 169 -7.36 0.16 -8.95
N SER A 170 -7.52 0.32 -7.63
CA SER A 170 -7.44 -0.76 -6.66
C SER A 170 -8.70 -1.60 -6.66
N ARG A 171 -9.89 -1.02 -6.79
CA ARG A 171 -11.14 -1.80 -6.86
C ARG A 171 -11.12 -2.79 -8.03
N GLU A 172 -10.81 -2.34 -9.25
CA GLU A 172 -10.82 -3.20 -10.44
C GLU A 172 -9.79 -4.34 -10.35
N LYS A 173 -8.68 -4.11 -9.64
CA LYS A 173 -7.61 -5.11 -9.49
C LYS A 173 -7.87 -6.13 -8.38
N TYR A 174 -8.49 -5.72 -7.28
CA TYR A 174 -8.54 -6.52 -6.05
C TYR A 174 -9.92 -7.11 -5.76
N GLU A 175 -11.01 -6.37 -5.98
CA GLU A 175 -12.33 -6.74 -5.45
C GLU A 175 -12.79 -8.11 -5.96
N LYS A 176 -12.73 -8.34 -7.27
CA LYS A 176 -13.13 -9.62 -7.84
C LYS A 176 -12.31 -10.79 -7.30
N LEU A 177 -10.98 -10.63 -7.20
CA LEU A 177 -10.10 -11.70 -6.71
C LEU A 177 -10.38 -12.03 -5.23
N LEU A 178 -10.62 -11.02 -4.41
CA LEU A 178 -10.98 -11.21 -3.01
C LEU A 178 -12.33 -11.92 -2.85
N GLU A 179 -13.33 -11.57 -3.67
CA GLU A 179 -14.64 -12.23 -3.63
C GLU A 179 -14.58 -13.68 -4.13
N ASP A 180 -13.82 -13.94 -5.20
CA ASP A 180 -13.62 -15.29 -5.73
C ASP A 180 -13.00 -16.23 -4.68
N HIS A 181 -12.12 -15.69 -3.82
CA HIS A 181 -11.45 -16.42 -2.73
C HIS A 181 -12.14 -16.29 -1.36
N ARG A 182 -13.26 -15.56 -1.23
CA ARG A 182 -13.82 -15.17 0.08
C ARG A 182 -14.09 -16.33 1.03
N LYS A 183 -14.48 -17.50 0.50
CA LYS A 183 -14.74 -18.72 1.30
C LYS A 183 -13.49 -19.30 1.96
N GLU A 184 -12.30 -18.97 1.45
CA GLU A 184 -11.01 -19.43 1.97
C GLU A 184 -10.42 -18.43 2.97
N ILE A 185 -11.06 -17.26 3.11
CA ILE A 185 -10.60 -16.14 3.92
C ILE A 185 -11.32 -16.16 5.27
N CYS A 186 -10.55 -16.15 6.35
CA CYS A 186 -11.06 -15.77 7.66
C CYS A 186 -11.12 -14.24 7.71
N GLU A 187 -12.31 -13.65 7.70
CA GLU A 187 -12.49 -12.18 7.65
C GLU A 187 -11.80 -11.47 8.83
N ASN A 188 -11.80 -12.06 10.03
CA ASN A 188 -11.06 -11.50 11.18
C ASN A 188 -9.55 -11.45 10.92
N THR A 189 -8.96 -12.52 10.38
CA THR A 189 -7.54 -12.56 10.03
C THR A 189 -7.22 -11.61 8.88
N ALA A 190 -8.11 -11.50 7.89
CA ALA A 190 -7.97 -10.54 6.81
C ALA A 190 -7.96 -9.10 7.35
N LEU A 191 -8.89 -8.78 8.24
CA LEU A 191 -8.99 -7.46 8.86
C LEU A 191 -7.76 -7.15 9.72
N GLU A 192 -7.26 -8.12 10.49
CA GLU A 192 -6.01 -7.97 11.27
C GLU A 192 -4.82 -7.65 10.36
N ILE A 193 -4.65 -8.39 9.26
CA ILE A 193 -3.55 -8.17 8.31
C ILE A 193 -3.71 -6.81 7.64
N PHE A 194 -4.91 -6.48 7.14
CA PHE A 194 -5.19 -5.20 6.51
C PHE A 194 -4.90 -4.03 7.46
N ARG A 195 -5.41 -4.08 8.70
CA ARG A 195 -5.17 -3.07 9.73
C ARG A 195 -3.71 -3.00 10.17
N SER A 196 -2.99 -4.12 10.17
CA SER A 196 -1.54 -4.15 10.45
C SER A 196 -0.77 -3.38 9.38
N GLN A 197 -1.10 -3.58 8.11
CA GLN A 197 -0.46 -2.85 7.00
C GLN A 197 -0.87 -1.37 6.96
N MET A 198 -2.14 -1.04 7.25
CA MET A 198 -2.57 0.35 7.48
C MET A 198 -1.81 1.02 8.64
N ASN A 199 -1.47 0.29 9.70
CA ASN A 199 -0.62 0.84 10.76
C ASN A 199 0.83 1.04 10.32
N CYS A 200 1.34 0.21 9.41
CA CYS A 200 2.66 0.44 8.81
C CYS A 200 2.66 1.71 7.96
N GLU A 201 1.60 1.97 7.18
CA GLU A 201 1.40 3.25 6.46
C GLU A 201 1.36 4.42 7.43
N ARG A 202 0.61 4.31 8.53
CA ARG A 202 0.59 5.34 9.58
C ARG A 202 1.99 5.61 10.14
N LYS A 203 2.74 4.57 10.50
CA LYS A 203 4.10 4.71 11.00
C LYS A 203 5.01 5.37 9.95
N PHE A 204 4.88 4.98 8.69
CA PHE A 204 5.61 5.56 7.57
C PHE A 204 5.40 7.08 7.50
N PHE A 205 4.15 7.55 7.40
CA PHE A 205 3.86 8.99 7.34
C PHE A 205 4.19 9.77 8.63
N THR A 206 4.31 9.11 9.78
CA THR A 206 4.75 9.75 11.03
C THR A 206 6.27 9.79 11.23
N SER A 207 7.04 9.09 10.40
CA SER A 207 8.50 8.91 10.61
C SER A 207 9.37 9.96 9.92
N PHE A 208 8.77 10.96 9.27
CA PHE A 208 9.45 11.99 8.50
C PHE A 208 9.08 13.37 8.99
#